data_AF-A0A2D6AET9-F1
#
_entry.id   AF-A0A2D6AET9-F1
#
_cell.length_a   1.000
_cell.length_b   1.000
_cell.length_c   1.000
_cell.angle_alpha   90.00
_cell.angle_beta   90.00
_cell.angle_gamma   90.00
#
_symmetry.space_group_name_H-M   'P 1'
#
loop_
_entity.id
_entity.type
_entity.pdbx_description
1 polymer ?
#
loop_
_entity_poly.entity_id
_entity_poly.type
_entity_poly.pdbx_seq_one_letter_code
_entity_poly.pdbx_strand_id
1 'polypeptide(L)'
;MVRANMNGEVTAEQARKILDMLTDGGVMDGINTSLALRLVPLALELDDVELSERLLQHAKNKATDELEKGWATFEIMKSTNSTIDDFAELAVKSETIENGTPLAAAVFHHVALLHLSLQEFQEAQTFASRSIRLREKIEDLSGISYGLALLETCAKRMDDHDTAIVHGTKRIELALSMKDEEAQIEAMADLAHSQATIGNFDAAKDLYQQSLELSIELEDLSGQLVARWGLADIAEIAEDYETAMLQLSDCLHTFINAGLPTPIAVRQRIEDLADFNNNVSTDESDSQ
;
A
#
# COMPACT_ATOMS: atom_id res chain seq x y z
N MET A 1 -8.71 -7.01 7.74
CA MET A 1 -9.72 -5.95 7.59
C MET A 1 -9.20 -4.74 8.35
N VAL A 2 -8.26 -4.03 7.73
CA VAL A 2 -7.67 -2.81 8.30
C VAL A 2 -8.67 -1.70 7.98
N ARG A 3 -9.29 -1.13 9.02
CA ARG A 3 -10.08 0.09 8.85
C ARG A 3 -9.10 1.17 8.41
N ALA A 4 -9.25 1.66 7.18
CA ALA A 4 -8.58 2.88 6.76
C ALA A 4 -9.04 3.98 7.71
N ASN A 5 -8.10 4.52 8.48
CA ASN A 5 -8.34 5.70 9.29
C ASN A 5 -8.53 6.85 8.29
N MET A 6 -9.77 7.34 8.17
CA MET A 6 -10.07 8.54 7.41
C MET A 6 -9.36 9.71 8.10
N ASN A 7 -8.23 10.13 7.55
CA ASN A 7 -7.48 11.29 7.99
C ASN A 7 -8.38 12.54 7.97
N GLY A 8 -8.69 13.08 9.16
CA GLY A 8 -8.82 14.51 9.42
C GLY A 8 -10.01 15.32 8.91
N GLU A 9 -10.66 15.02 7.77
CA GLU A 9 -11.61 16.01 7.17
C GLU A 9 -13.08 15.58 7.04
N VAL A 10 -13.39 14.28 7.03
CA VAL A 10 -14.77 13.80 6.87
C VAL A 10 -14.99 12.55 7.73
N THR A 11 -15.95 12.60 8.66
CA THR A 11 -16.35 11.40 9.44
C THR A 11 -17.14 10.43 8.57
N ALA A 12 -17.17 9.14 8.91
CA ALA A 12 -18.00 8.16 8.19
C ALA A 12 -19.48 8.59 8.08
N GLU A 13 -20.01 9.28 9.09
CA GLU A 13 -21.37 9.85 9.05
C GLU A 13 -21.49 11.01 8.05
N GLN A 14 -20.49 11.91 8.00
CA GLN A 14 -20.46 12.98 7.02
C GLN A 14 -20.30 12.43 5.60
N ALA A 15 -19.46 11.41 5.43
CA ALA A 15 -19.23 10.76 4.15
C ALA A 15 -20.49 10.05 3.65
N ARG A 16 -21.21 9.34 4.54
CA ARG A 16 -22.54 8.79 4.26
C ARG A 16 -23.51 9.87 3.80
N LYS A 17 -23.61 10.99 4.53
CA LYS A 17 -24.52 12.09 4.15
C LYS A 17 -24.21 12.66 2.77
N ILE A 18 -22.93 12.85 2.45
CA ILE A 18 -22.49 13.31 1.13
C ILE A 18 -22.87 12.29 0.05
N LEU A 19 -22.64 11.01 0.32
CA LEU A 19 -22.96 9.94 -0.61
C LEU A 19 -24.47 9.88 -0.88
N ASP A 20 -25.29 9.85 0.18
CA ASP A 20 -26.76 9.85 0.09
C ASP A 20 -27.27 11.06 -0.70
N MET A 21 -26.72 12.26 -0.46
CA MET A 21 -27.05 13.47 -1.22
C MET A 21 -26.81 13.34 -2.73
N LEU A 22 -25.83 12.54 -3.14
CA LEU A 22 -25.46 12.34 -4.54
C LEU A 22 -26.19 11.16 -5.18
N THR A 23 -26.69 10.21 -4.40
CA THR A 23 -27.21 8.94 -4.91
C THR A 23 -28.70 8.68 -4.64
N ASP A 24 -29.34 9.42 -3.73
CA ASP A 24 -30.75 9.23 -3.39
C ASP A 24 -31.71 10.02 -4.29
N GLY A 25 -33.00 9.63 -4.23
CA GLY A 25 -34.11 10.43 -4.79
C GLY A 25 -34.05 10.68 -6.30
N GLY A 26 -33.33 9.86 -7.07
CA GLY A 26 -33.13 10.03 -8.51
C GLY A 26 -32.00 10.99 -8.89
N VAL A 27 -31.28 11.56 -7.92
CA VAL A 27 -30.10 12.44 -8.17
C VAL A 27 -29.00 11.68 -8.90
N MET A 28 -28.87 10.37 -8.63
CA MET A 28 -27.95 9.46 -9.31
C MET A 28 -28.11 9.51 -10.84
N ASP A 29 -29.30 9.74 -11.39
CA ASP A 29 -29.49 9.82 -12.85
C ASP A 29 -28.71 10.97 -13.51
N GLY A 30 -28.37 12.00 -12.73
CA GLY A 30 -27.64 13.19 -13.16
C GLY A 30 -26.11 13.10 -13.04
N ILE A 31 -25.57 12.09 -12.35
CA ILE A 31 -24.10 11.94 -12.24
C ILE A 31 -23.54 11.25 -13.49
N ASN A 32 -22.39 11.74 -13.97
CA ASN A 32 -21.69 11.17 -15.12
C ASN A 32 -20.85 9.94 -14.72
N THR A 33 -20.29 9.26 -15.72
CA THR A 33 -19.47 8.05 -15.56
C THR A 33 -18.32 8.27 -14.59
N SER A 34 -17.56 9.34 -14.78
CA SER A 34 -16.37 9.66 -13.97
C SER A 34 -16.72 9.85 -12.49
N LEU A 35 -17.79 10.60 -12.18
CA LEU A 35 -18.22 10.81 -10.80
C LEU A 35 -18.75 9.52 -10.18
N ALA A 36 -19.54 8.74 -10.92
CA ALA A 36 -20.05 7.46 -10.44
C ALA A 36 -18.91 6.51 -10.04
N LEU A 37 -17.86 6.40 -10.86
CA LEU A 37 -16.67 5.59 -10.55
C LEU A 37 -15.91 6.10 -9.32
N ARG A 38 -15.83 7.42 -9.12
CA ARG A 38 -15.18 8.02 -7.94
C ARG A 38 -15.94 7.76 -6.62
N LEU A 39 -17.24 7.51 -6.69
CA LEU A 39 -18.06 7.22 -5.50
C LEU A 39 -18.02 5.74 -5.09
N VAL A 40 -17.57 4.85 -5.98
CA VAL A 40 -17.50 3.39 -5.71
C VAL A 40 -16.61 3.05 -4.51
N PRO A 41 -15.37 3.56 -4.38
CA PRO A 41 -14.53 3.27 -3.21
C PRO A 41 -15.18 3.75 -1.91
N LEU A 42 -15.80 4.93 -1.93
CA LEU A 42 -16.46 5.48 -0.76
C LEU A 42 -17.66 4.64 -0.30
N ALA A 43 -18.44 4.10 -1.24
CA ALA A 43 -19.53 3.17 -0.92
C ALA A 43 -18.99 1.90 -0.24
N LEU A 44 -17.87 1.35 -0.74
CA LEU A 44 -17.23 0.17 -0.17
C LEU A 44 -16.62 0.43 1.21
N GLU A 45 -15.97 1.58 1.44
CA GLU A 45 -15.44 1.99 2.75
C GLU A 45 -16.55 2.11 3.81
N LEU A 46 -17.75 2.42 3.36
CA LEU A 46 -18.95 2.51 4.19
C LEU A 46 -19.74 1.19 4.23
N ASP A 47 -19.14 0.07 3.80
CA ASP A 47 -19.74 -1.27 3.75
C ASP A 47 -21.07 -1.36 2.94
N ASP A 48 -21.28 -0.44 1.99
CA ASP A 48 -22.46 -0.41 1.12
C ASP A 48 -22.18 -1.01 -0.26
N VAL A 49 -22.13 -2.35 -0.28
CA VAL A 49 -21.84 -3.14 -1.49
C VAL A 49 -22.93 -2.97 -2.55
N GLU A 50 -24.20 -2.85 -2.15
CA GLU A 50 -25.31 -2.70 -3.09
C GLU A 50 -25.23 -1.36 -3.84
N LEU A 51 -24.93 -0.27 -3.12
CA LEU A 51 -24.73 1.02 -3.77
C LEU A 51 -23.50 1.01 -4.69
N SER A 52 -22.41 0.37 -4.28
CA SER A 52 -21.23 0.19 -5.11
C SER A 52 -21.54 -0.50 -6.44
N GLU A 53 -22.29 -1.61 -6.43
CA GLU A 53 -22.73 -2.31 -7.64
C GLU A 53 -23.64 -1.44 -8.51
N ARG A 54 -24.58 -0.71 -7.91
CA ARG A 54 -25.46 0.23 -8.62
C ARG A 54 -24.65 1.34 -9.30
N LEU A 55 -23.66 1.92 -8.62
CA LEU A 55 -22.78 2.96 -9.16
C LEU A 55 -21.97 2.45 -10.35
N LEU A 56 -21.44 1.23 -10.28
CA LEU A 56 -20.72 0.59 -11.38
C LEU A 56 -21.59 0.38 -12.61
N GLN A 57 -22.81 -0.14 -12.44
CA GLN A 57 -23.75 -0.32 -13.55
C GLN A 57 -24.20 1.02 -14.14
N HIS A 58 -24.44 2.01 -13.29
CA HIS A 58 -24.77 3.36 -13.72
C HIS A 58 -23.65 4.00 -14.54
N ALA A 59 -22.40 3.90 -14.06
CA ALA A 59 -21.22 4.38 -14.77
C ALA A 59 -21.13 3.75 -16.17
N LYS A 60 -21.31 2.44 -16.27
CA LYS A 60 -21.31 1.73 -17.57
C LYS A 60 -22.43 2.21 -18.50
N ASN A 61 -23.63 2.46 -17.96
CA ASN A 61 -24.79 2.89 -18.75
C ASN A 61 -24.69 4.36 -19.21
N LYS A 62 -24.04 5.21 -18.42
CA LYS A 62 -23.84 6.64 -18.74
C LYS A 62 -22.62 6.91 -19.61
N ALA A 63 -21.75 5.92 -19.82
CA ALA A 63 -20.54 6.07 -20.61
C ALA A 63 -20.84 6.59 -22.03
N THR A 64 -20.20 7.70 -22.38
CA THR A 64 -20.43 8.44 -23.62
C THR A 64 -19.44 8.11 -24.73
N ASP A 65 -18.27 7.55 -24.38
CA ASP A 65 -17.23 7.14 -25.30
C ASP A 65 -16.63 5.77 -24.92
N GLU A 66 -15.73 5.25 -25.75
CA GLU A 66 -15.09 3.94 -25.50
C GLU A 66 -14.12 3.97 -24.32
N LEU A 67 -13.56 5.13 -23.95
CA LEU A 67 -12.65 5.26 -22.82
C LEU A 67 -13.41 5.16 -21.49
N GLU A 68 -14.52 5.89 -21.37
CA GLU A 68 -15.44 5.82 -20.23
C GLU A 68 -16.00 4.41 -20.05
N LYS A 69 -16.40 3.75 -21.15
CA LYS A 69 -16.82 2.34 -21.12
C LYS A 69 -15.70 1.43 -20.66
N GLY A 70 -14.47 1.70 -21.10
CA GLY A 70 -13.27 0.96 -20.71
C GLY A 70 -13.01 1.02 -19.20
N TRP A 71 -13.05 2.22 -18.62
CA TRP A 71 -12.91 2.40 -17.16
C TRP A 71 -14.03 1.73 -16.37
N ALA A 72 -15.29 1.90 -16.79
CA ALA A 72 -16.41 1.23 -16.12
C ALA A 72 -16.32 -0.30 -16.22
N THR A 73 -15.90 -0.81 -17.38
CA THR A 73 -15.69 -2.25 -17.57
C THR A 73 -14.56 -2.76 -16.69
N PHE A 74 -13.43 -2.04 -16.62
CA PHE A 74 -12.31 -2.40 -15.77
C PHE A 74 -12.71 -2.52 -14.29
N GLU A 75 -13.44 -1.56 -13.75
CA GLU A 75 -13.88 -1.60 -12.35
C GLU A 75 -14.89 -2.74 -12.10
N ILE A 76 -15.81 -3.01 -13.03
CA ILE A 76 -16.74 -4.16 -12.93
C ILE A 76 -15.98 -5.49 -12.98
N MET A 77 -14.91 -5.58 -13.76
CA MET A 77 -14.14 -6.82 -13.87
C MET A 77 -13.48 -7.22 -12.54
N LYS A 78 -13.11 -6.24 -11.69
CA LYS A 78 -12.50 -6.50 -10.37
C LYS A 78 -13.45 -7.15 -9.37
N SER A 79 -14.76 -6.93 -9.50
CA SER A 79 -15.78 -7.51 -8.62
C SER A 79 -16.47 -8.75 -9.21
N THR A 80 -16.17 -9.08 -10.47
CA THR A 80 -16.70 -10.26 -11.15
C THR A 80 -15.63 -11.34 -11.27
N ASN A 81 -16.02 -12.56 -11.61
CA ASN A 81 -15.09 -13.69 -11.75
C ASN A 81 -14.33 -13.64 -13.09
N SER A 82 -13.78 -12.46 -13.44
CA SER A 82 -13.00 -12.22 -14.66
C SER A 82 -11.60 -12.83 -14.52
N THR A 83 -11.10 -13.37 -15.62
CA THR A 83 -9.77 -14.00 -15.68
C THR A 83 -8.67 -12.97 -15.97
N ILE A 84 -7.42 -13.35 -15.72
CA ILE A 84 -6.25 -12.54 -16.09
C ILE A 84 -6.24 -12.23 -17.60
N ASP A 85 -6.63 -13.21 -18.43
CA ASP A 85 -6.70 -13.05 -19.89
C ASP A 85 -7.74 -11.98 -20.28
N ASP A 86 -8.88 -11.93 -19.60
CA ASP A 86 -9.90 -10.90 -19.85
C ASP A 86 -9.33 -9.49 -19.58
N PHE A 87 -8.59 -9.32 -18.48
CA PHE A 87 -7.93 -8.05 -18.17
C PHE A 87 -6.83 -7.72 -19.18
N ALA A 88 -6.03 -8.70 -19.59
CA ALA A 88 -4.98 -8.49 -20.59
C ALA A 88 -5.56 -8.08 -21.95
N GLU A 89 -6.69 -8.68 -22.37
CA GLU A 89 -7.40 -8.28 -23.59
C GLU A 89 -7.89 -6.82 -23.48
N LEU A 90 -8.48 -6.44 -22.35
CA LEU A 90 -8.90 -5.06 -22.11
C LEU A 90 -7.72 -4.10 -22.21
N ALA A 91 -6.58 -4.41 -21.57
CA ALA A 91 -5.40 -3.55 -21.60
C ALA A 91 -4.89 -3.32 -23.03
N VAL A 92 -4.79 -4.39 -23.84
CA VAL A 92 -4.35 -4.31 -25.24
C VAL A 92 -5.34 -3.50 -26.08
N LYS A 93 -6.65 -3.70 -25.88
CA LYS A 93 -7.68 -2.91 -26.56
C LYS A 93 -7.57 -1.43 -26.17
N SER A 94 -7.35 -1.13 -24.89
CA SER A 94 -7.24 0.24 -24.37
C SER A 94 -6.08 1.02 -24.98
N GLU A 95 -4.97 0.37 -25.37
CA GLU A 95 -3.88 1.04 -26.09
C GLU A 95 -4.30 1.59 -27.46
N THR A 96 -5.39 1.09 -28.04
CA THR A 96 -5.91 1.55 -29.35
C THR A 96 -6.98 2.64 -29.23
N ILE A 97 -7.45 2.92 -28.01
CA ILE A 97 -8.46 3.95 -27.73
C ILE A 97 -7.78 5.31 -27.67
N GLU A 98 -8.42 6.34 -28.22
CA GLU A 98 -7.96 7.72 -28.07
C GLU A 98 -7.86 8.08 -26.58
N ASN A 99 -6.69 8.58 -26.15
CA ASN A 99 -6.38 8.85 -24.73
C ASN A 99 -6.49 7.62 -23.81
N GLY A 100 -6.43 6.39 -24.35
CA GLY A 100 -6.57 5.15 -23.59
C GLY A 100 -5.32 4.67 -22.85
N THR A 101 -4.16 5.33 -23.04
CA THR A 101 -2.90 4.98 -22.37
C THR A 101 -3.01 4.88 -20.84
N PRO A 102 -3.67 5.81 -20.12
CA PRO A 102 -3.83 5.70 -18.66
C PRO A 102 -4.64 4.47 -18.25
N LEU A 103 -5.70 4.13 -19.00
CA LEU A 103 -6.49 2.93 -18.77
C LEU A 103 -5.65 1.67 -19.00
N ALA A 104 -4.95 1.58 -20.13
CA ALA A 104 -4.08 0.44 -20.42
C ALA A 104 -3.02 0.24 -19.32
N ALA A 105 -2.39 1.32 -18.87
CA ALA A 105 -1.42 1.29 -17.77
C ALA A 105 -2.03 0.77 -16.46
N ALA A 106 -3.22 1.26 -16.09
CA ALA A 106 -3.92 0.83 -14.88
C ALA A 106 -4.30 -0.66 -14.95
N VAL A 107 -4.79 -1.12 -16.09
CA VAL A 107 -5.17 -2.53 -16.28
C VAL A 107 -3.93 -3.43 -16.25
N PHE A 108 -2.83 -3.09 -16.93
CA PHE A 108 -1.59 -3.86 -16.84
C PHE A 108 -1.01 -3.90 -15.42
N HIS A 109 -1.10 -2.81 -14.67
CA HIS A 109 -0.70 -2.81 -13.27
C HIS A 109 -1.56 -3.78 -12.44
N HIS A 110 -2.88 -3.81 -12.68
CA HIS A 110 -3.76 -4.75 -12.00
C HIS A 110 -3.47 -6.20 -12.38
N VAL A 111 -3.22 -6.50 -13.66
CA VAL A 111 -2.77 -7.82 -14.11
C VAL A 111 -1.49 -8.24 -13.40
N ALA A 112 -0.53 -7.32 -13.25
CA ALA A 112 0.69 -7.58 -12.51
C ALA A 112 0.44 -7.92 -11.03
N LEU A 113 -0.50 -7.23 -10.37
CA LEU A 113 -0.93 -7.56 -9.00
C LEU A 113 -1.61 -8.94 -8.91
N LEU A 114 -2.40 -9.33 -9.91
CA LEU A 114 -3.00 -10.66 -9.97
C LEU A 114 -1.92 -11.76 -10.05
N HIS A 115 -0.95 -11.62 -10.95
CA HIS A 115 0.19 -12.53 -11.02
C HIS A 115 1.00 -12.56 -9.73
N LEU A 116 1.26 -11.40 -9.09
CA LEU A 116 1.92 -11.36 -7.79
C LEU A 116 1.17 -12.18 -6.74
N SER A 117 -0.16 -12.08 -6.71
CA SER A 117 -1.01 -12.83 -5.77
C SER A 117 -0.96 -14.35 -6.00
N LEU A 118 -0.73 -14.77 -7.25
CA LEU A 118 -0.53 -16.17 -7.64
C LEU A 118 0.93 -16.63 -7.48
N GLN A 119 1.81 -15.75 -7.00
CA GLN A 119 3.26 -15.99 -6.87
C GLN A 119 3.97 -16.20 -8.22
N GLU A 120 3.40 -15.69 -9.30
CA GLU A 120 3.95 -15.70 -10.67
C GLU A 120 4.79 -14.44 -10.88
N PHE A 121 5.96 -14.39 -10.23
CA PHE A 121 6.74 -13.16 -10.08
C PHE A 121 7.33 -12.64 -11.40
N GLN A 122 7.74 -13.51 -12.32
CA GLN A 122 8.27 -13.11 -13.62
C GLN A 122 7.20 -12.47 -14.52
N GLU A 123 5.99 -13.02 -14.50
CA GLU A 123 4.82 -12.49 -15.20
C GLU A 123 4.42 -11.14 -14.57
N ALA A 124 4.37 -11.05 -13.24
CA ALA A 124 4.12 -9.80 -12.53
C ALA A 124 5.12 -8.70 -12.92
N GLN A 125 6.43 -9.01 -12.96
CA GLN A 125 7.46 -8.07 -13.41
C GLN A 125 7.26 -7.63 -14.86
N THR A 126 6.84 -8.54 -15.74
CA THR A 126 6.61 -8.23 -17.16
C THR A 126 5.48 -7.21 -17.32
N PHE A 127 4.35 -7.45 -16.67
CA PHE A 127 3.19 -6.56 -16.74
C PHE A 127 3.39 -5.24 -15.98
N ALA A 128 4.06 -5.27 -14.82
CA ALA A 128 4.44 -4.07 -14.08
C ALA A 128 5.35 -3.17 -14.94
N SER A 129 6.37 -3.75 -15.58
CA SER A 129 7.27 -3.04 -16.48
C SER A 129 6.54 -2.44 -17.69
N ARG A 130 5.55 -3.17 -18.25
CA ARG A 130 4.70 -2.64 -19.34
C ARG A 130 3.88 -1.43 -18.86
N SER A 131 3.26 -1.53 -17.67
CA SER A 131 2.54 -0.42 -17.05
C SER A 131 3.45 0.80 -16.87
N ILE A 132 4.61 0.65 -16.24
CA ILE A 132 5.57 1.76 -16.00
C ILE A 132 5.90 2.47 -17.30
N ARG A 133 6.25 1.73 -18.36
CA ARG A 133 6.59 2.35 -19.65
C ARG A 133 5.44 3.13 -20.28
N LEU A 134 4.19 2.75 -20.04
CA LEU A 134 3.04 3.54 -20.47
C LEU A 134 2.87 4.79 -19.60
N ARG A 135 3.07 4.67 -18.28
CA ARG A 135 2.99 5.78 -17.32
C ARG A 135 4.08 6.83 -17.54
N GLU A 136 5.30 6.42 -17.93
CA GLU A 136 6.38 7.32 -18.36
C GLU A 136 5.96 8.20 -19.55
N LYS A 137 5.20 7.66 -20.51
CA LYS A 137 4.74 8.43 -21.68
C LYS A 137 3.69 9.48 -21.35
N ILE A 138 2.94 9.29 -20.27
CA ILE A 138 1.87 10.20 -19.81
C ILE A 138 2.28 10.97 -18.56
N GLU A 139 3.55 10.88 -18.14
CA GLU A 139 4.10 11.55 -16.97
C GLU A 139 3.32 11.26 -15.66
N ASP A 140 2.78 10.04 -15.53
CA ASP A 140 2.07 9.58 -14.33
C ASP A 140 3.07 9.12 -13.25
N LEU A 141 3.62 10.09 -12.51
CA LEU A 141 4.65 9.86 -11.50
C LEU A 141 4.17 8.97 -10.34
N SER A 142 2.98 9.22 -9.80
CA SER A 142 2.39 8.39 -8.74
C SER A 142 2.27 6.94 -9.19
N GLY A 143 1.81 6.75 -10.43
CA GLY A 143 1.71 5.45 -11.02
C GLY A 143 3.02 4.72 -11.29
N ILE A 144 4.08 5.46 -11.66
CA ILE A 144 5.44 4.92 -11.77
C ILE A 144 5.91 4.45 -10.38
N SER A 145 5.65 5.23 -9.33
CA SER A 145 5.98 4.87 -7.95
C SER A 145 5.35 3.53 -7.54
N TYR A 146 4.04 3.35 -7.78
CA TYR A 146 3.37 2.07 -7.52
C TYR A 146 3.93 0.91 -8.34
N GLY A 147 4.30 1.16 -9.60
CA GLY A 147 4.97 0.17 -10.43
C GLY A 147 6.33 -0.25 -9.87
N LEU A 148 7.13 0.70 -9.37
CA LEU A 148 8.43 0.44 -8.75
C LEU A 148 8.29 -0.38 -7.45
N ALA A 149 7.31 -0.06 -6.60
CA ALA A 149 7.00 -0.85 -5.40
C ALA A 149 6.67 -2.31 -5.74
N LEU A 150 5.91 -2.52 -6.82
CA LEU A 150 5.56 -3.86 -7.30
C LEU A 150 6.78 -4.62 -7.83
N LEU A 151 7.65 -3.97 -8.60
CA LEU A 151 8.90 -4.58 -9.09
C LEU A 151 9.86 -4.92 -7.95
N GLU A 152 10.00 -4.02 -6.98
CA GLU A 152 10.77 -4.24 -5.75
C GLU A 152 10.23 -5.46 -5.00
N THR A 153 8.91 -5.55 -4.80
CA THR A 153 8.27 -6.69 -4.14
C THR A 153 8.54 -7.99 -4.89
N CYS A 154 8.39 -8.01 -6.22
CA CYS A 154 8.69 -9.20 -7.02
C CYS A 154 10.16 -9.62 -6.88
N ALA A 155 11.09 -8.66 -6.95
CA ALA A 155 12.52 -8.93 -6.80
C ALA A 155 12.85 -9.54 -5.41
N LYS A 156 12.29 -8.97 -4.32
CA LYS A 156 12.40 -9.53 -2.96
C LYS A 156 11.88 -10.96 -2.88
N ARG A 157 10.73 -11.25 -3.50
CA ARG A 157 10.12 -12.60 -3.49
C ARG A 157 10.90 -13.64 -4.29
N MET A 158 11.77 -13.19 -5.18
CA MET A 158 12.67 -14.04 -5.97
C MET A 158 14.09 -14.09 -5.40
N ASP A 159 14.33 -13.53 -4.21
CA ASP A 159 15.67 -13.45 -3.58
C ASP A 159 16.67 -12.58 -4.37
N ASP A 160 16.18 -11.73 -5.28
CA ASP A 160 16.99 -10.77 -6.05
C ASP A 160 17.01 -9.40 -5.34
N HIS A 161 17.73 -9.37 -4.22
CA HIS A 161 17.80 -8.18 -3.37
C HIS A 161 18.54 -7.00 -4.02
N ASP A 162 19.50 -7.26 -4.91
CA ASP A 162 20.20 -6.21 -5.66
C ASP A 162 19.22 -5.43 -6.55
N THR A 163 18.37 -6.14 -7.30
CA THR A 163 17.32 -5.52 -8.12
C THR A 163 16.25 -4.84 -7.26
N ALA A 164 15.88 -5.43 -6.12
CA ALA A 164 14.95 -4.80 -5.17
C ALA A 164 15.46 -3.43 -4.69
N ILE A 165 16.74 -3.35 -4.29
CA ILE A 165 17.39 -2.12 -3.86
C ILE A 165 17.38 -1.07 -4.98
N VAL A 166 17.66 -1.45 -6.23
CA VAL A 166 17.61 -0.53 -7.38
C VAL A 166 16.21 0.07 -7.55
N HIS A 167 15.15 -0.72 -7.43
CA HIS A 167 13.78 -0.23 -7.54
C HIS A 167 13.37 0.63 -6.34
N GLY A 168 13.71 0.22 -5.12
CA GLY A 168 13.44 0.98 -3.89
C GLY A 168 14.14 2.33 -3.88
N THR A 169 15.42 2.41 -4.28
CA THR A 169 16.15 3.69 -4.40
C THR A 169 15.48 4.64 -5.41
N LYS A 170 15.10 4.15 -6.59
CA LYS A 170 14.36 4.96 -7.58
C LYS A 170 13.03 5.46 -7.03
N ARG A 171 12.35 4.64 -6.20
CA ARG A 171 11.08 5.00 -5.57
C ARG A 171 11.26 6.15 -4.58
N ILE A 172 12.31 6.12 -3.75
CA ILE A 172 12.66 7.22 -2.84
C ILE A 172 12.97 8.51 -3.62
N GLU A 173 13.80 8.43 -4.66
CA GLU A 173 14.14 9.59 -5.51
C GLU A 173 12.88 10.23 -6.13
N LEU A 174 11.96 9.39 -6.62
CA LEU A 174 10.71 9.84 -7.20
C LEU A 174 9.80 10.49 -6.15
N ALA A 175 9.62 9.87 -4.99
CA ALA A 175 8.80 10.40 -3.89
C ALA A 175 9.32 11.76 -3.40
N LEU A 176 10.65 11.91 -3.28
CA LEU A 176 11.30 13.19 -2.98
C LEU A 176 11.01 14.26 -4.05
N SER A 177 11.09 13.89 -5.33
CA SER A 177 10.82 14.82 -6.44
C SER A 177 9.36 15.30 -6.47
N MET A 178 8.44 14.43 -6.08
CA MET A 178 7.01 14.72 -5.96
C MET A 178 6.65 15.48 -4.68
N LYS A 179 7.57 15.52 -3.70
CA LYS A 179 7.30 15.95 -2.32
C LYS A 179 6.12 15.18 -1.70
N ASP A 180 6.05 13.90 -2.03
CA ASP A 180 5.07 12.97 -1.50
C ASP A 180 5.66 12.34 -0.24
N GLU A 181 5.29 12.88 0.92
CA GLU A 181 5.89 12.50 2.21
C GLU A 181 5.42 11.12 2.68
N GLU A 182 4.18 10.75 2.37
CA GLU A 182 3.66 9.40 2.62
C GLU A 182 4.43 8.36 1.80
N ALA A 183 4.62 8.61 0.49
CA ALA A 183 5.41 7.71 -0.35
C ALA A 183 6.89 7.64 0.06
N GLN A 184 7.44 8.71 0.65
CA GLN A 184 8.80 8.71 1.21
C GLN A 184 8.91 7.77 2.40
N ILE A 185 7.98 7.84 3.35
CA ILE A 185 7.92 6.94 4.52
C ILE A 185 7.93 5.48 4.06
N GLU A 186 6.99 5.12 3.17
CA GLU A 186 6.85 3.74 2.71
C GLU A 186 8.10 3.25 1.96
N ALA A 187 8.64 4.07 1.06
CA ALA A 187 9.80 3.70 0.24
C ALA A 187 11.08 3.54 1.08
N MET A 188 11.27 4.38 2.09
CA MET A 188 12.40 4.25 3.02
C MET A 188 12.30 2.96 3.84
N ALA A 189 11.13 2.64 4.38
CA ALA A 189 10.92 1.42 5.16
C ALA A 189 11.09 0.14 4.32
N ASP A 190 10.61 0.11 3.08
CA ASP A 190 10.77 -1.03 2.18
C ASP A 190 12.24 -1.26 1.78
N LEU A 191 12.96 -0.17 1.46
CA LEU A 191 14.38 -0.24 1.14
C LEU A 191 15.20 -0.64 2.38
N ALA A 192 14.85 -0.14 3.56
CA ALA A 192 15.48 -0.52 4.82
C ALA A 192 15.38 -2.03 5.05
N HIS A 193 14.20 -2.60 4.84
CA HIS A 193 14.00 -4.04 4.94
C HIS A 193 14.87 -4.82 3.95
N SER A 194 14.96 -4.34 2.70
CA SER A 194 15.81 -4.95 1.67
C SER A 194 17.30 -4.91 2.07
N GLN A 195 17.77 -3.79 2.63
CA GLN A 195 19.14 -3.66 3.14
C GLN A 195 19.41 -4.57 4.34
N ALA A 196 18.46 -4.66 5.29
CA ALA A 196 18.59 -5.52 6.45
C ALA A 196 18.68 -7.00 6.04
N THR A 197 17.91 -7.41 5.03
CA THR A 197 17.89 -8.80 4.55
C THR A 197 19.25 -9.25 4.00
N ILE A 198 20.00 -8.34 3.37
CA ILE A 198 21.36 -8.63 2.88
C ILE A 198 22.46 -8.35 3.90
N GLY A 199 22.11 -8.05 5.15
CA GLY A 199 23.06 -7.81 6.25
C GLY A 199 23.63 -6.39 6.32
N ASN A 200 23.14 -5.45 5.51
CA ASN A 200 23.56 -4.05 5.55
C ASN A 200 22.79 -3.29 6.65
N PHE A 201 22.98 -3.70 7.90
CA PHE A 201 22.19 -3.22 9.04
C PHE A 201 22.35 -1.73 9.32
N ASP A 202 23.54 -1.15 9.10
CA ASP A 202 23.74 0.30 9.29
C ASP A 202 22.88 1.12 8.32
N ALA A 203 22.88 0.76 7.04
CA ALA A 203 22.07 1.42 6.02
C ALA A 203 20.57 1.22 6.28
N ALA A 204 20.17 0.02 6.71
CA ALA A 204 18.79 -0.26 7.08
C ALA A 204 18.32 0.57 8.28
N LYS A 205 19.16 0.69 9.31
CA LYS A 205 18.88 1.49 10.50
C LYS A 205 18.72 2.96 10.15
N ASP A 206 19.60 3.52 9.34
CA ASP A 206 19.53 4.92 8.89
C ASP A 206 18.24 5.20 8.11
N LEU A 207 17.80 4.27 7.26
CA LEU A 207 16.56 4.40 6.48
C LEU A 207 15.32 4.26 7.36
N TYR A 208 15.29 3.29 8.29
CA TYR A 208 14.18 3.17 9.24
C TYR A 208 14.09 4.40 10.16
N GLN A 209 15.22 4.96 10.58
CA GLN A 209 15.24 6.16 11.42
C GLN A 209 14.67 7.39 10.68
N GLN A 210 15.05 7.60 9.41
CA GLN A 210 14.48 8.66 8.57
C GLN A 210 12.97 8.47 8.34
N SER A 211 12.56 7.23 8.04
CA SER A 211 11.14 6.88 7.93
C SER A 211 10.39 7.20 9.22
N LEU A 212 10.94 6.81 10.38
CA LEU A 212 10.32 7.04 11.69
C LEU A 212 10.17 8.54 12.01
N GLU A 213 11.21 9.33 11.73
CA GLU A 213 11.19 10.78 11.96
C GLU A 213 10.06 11.45 11.17
N LEU A 214 9.96 11.15 9.87
CA LEU A 214 8.89 11.68 9.03
C LEU A 214 7.51 11.18 9.44
N SER A 215 7.38 9.89 9.82
CA SER A 215 6.11 9.35 10.33
C SER A 215 5.68 9.97 11.66
N ILE A 216 6.62 10.42 12.51
CA ILE A 216 6.29 11.17 13.73
C ILE A 216 5.79 12.57 13.36
N GLU A 217 6.47 13.27 12.45
CA GLU A 217 6.07 14.60 12.00
C GLU A 217 4.67 14.63 11.38
N LEU A 218 4.29 13.57 10.67
CA LEU A 218 2.98 13.44 10.03
C LEU A 218 1.91 12.76 10.89
N GLU A 219 2.24 12.38 12.13
CA GLU A 219 1.36 11.57 12.99
C GLU A 219 0.91 10.25 12.32
N ASP A 220 1.70 9.70 11.40
CA ASP A 220 1.46 8.43 10.72
C ASP A 220 1.80 7.25 11.64
N LEU A 221 0.77 6.72 12.29
CA LEU A 221 0.87 5.58 13.19
C LEU A 221 1.34 4.30 12.48
N SER A 222 1.02 4.14 11.19
CA SER A 222 1.41 2.96 10.42
C SER A 222 2.90 3.00 10.11
N GLY A 223 3.40 4.12 9.59
CA GLY A 223 4.83 4.32 9.36
C GLY A 223 5.65 4.21 10.65
N GLN A 224 5.17 4.78 11.76
CA GLN A 224 5.82 4.62 13.07
C GLN A 224 5.90 3.16 13.52
N LEU A 225 4.83 2.37 13.32
CA LEU A 225 4.83 0.94 13.63
C LEU A 225 5.88 0.20 12.79
N VAL A 226 5.86 0.39 11.46
CA VAL A 226 6.76 -0.32 10.53
C VAL A 226 8.22 0.01 10.84
N ALA A 227 8.55 1.29 11.02
CA ALA A 227 9.92 1.70 11.28
C ALA A 227 10.43 1.22 12.64
N ARG A 228 9.63 1.33 13.71
CA ARG A 228 10.01 0.82 15.04
C ARG A 228 10.14 -0.69 15.06
N TRP A 229 9.29 -1.41 14.34
CA TRP A 229 9.40 -2.85 14.18
C TRP A 229 10.73 -3.23 13.52
N GLY A 230 11.09 -2.58 12.42
CA GLY A 230 12.35 -2.81 11.72
C GLY A 230 13.58 -2.49 12.57
N LEU A 231 13.54 -1.39 13.34
CA LEU A 231 14.60 -1.05 14.29
C LEU A 231 14.73 -2.08 15.41
N ALA A 232 13.62 -2.63 15.90
CA ALA A 232 13.63 -3.71 16.89
C ALA A 232 14.21 -5.02 16.30
N ASP A 233 13.87 -5.38 15.05
CA ASP A 233 14.47 -6.52 14.35
C ASP A 233 16.00 -6.39 14.29
N ILE A 234 16.51 -5.23 13.87
CA ILE A 234 17.95 -4.97 13.79
C ILE A 234 18.61 -5.04 15.18
N ALA A 235 17.96 -4.50 16.22
CA ALA A 235 18.48 -4.53 17.58
C ALA A 235 18.54 -5.95 18.14
N GLU A 236 17.53 -6.79 17.92
CA GLU A 236 17.55 -8.20 18.33
C GLU A 236 18.64 -9.00 17.62
N ILE A 237 18.85 -8.77 16.31
CA ILE A 237 19.95 -9.39 15.56
C ILE A 237 21.32 -9.00 16.14
N ALA A 238 21.44 -7.77 16.66
CA ALA A 238 22.63 -7.27 17.33
C ALA A 238 22.72 -7.68 18.82
N GLU A 239 21.79 -8.50 19.31
CA GLU A 239 21.64 -8.88 20.74
C GLU A 239 21.47 -7.68 21.69
N ASP A 240 21.03 -6.53 21.16
CA ASP A 240 20.67 -5.33 21.93
C ASP A 240 19.16 -5.36 22.28
N TYR A 241 18.82 -6.28 23.17
CA TYR A 241 17.43 -6.50 23.61
C TYR A 241 16.83 -5.31 24.37
N GLU A 242 17.68 -4.45 24.96
CA GLU A 242 17.23 -3.22 25.62
C GLU A 242 16.68 -2.23 24.58
N THR A 243 17.43 -1.99 23.49
CA THR A 243 16.97 -1.14 22.40
C THR A 243 15.74 -1.74 21.70
N ALA A 244 15.70 -3.05 21.48
CA ALA A 244 14.53 -3.71 20.90
C ALA A 244 13.26 -3.50 21.75
N MET A 245 13.36 -3.72 23.07
CA MET A 245 12.29 -3.49 24.02
C MET A 245 11.81 -2.03 24.01
N LEU A 246 12.75 -1.07 23.94
CA LEU A 246 12.44 0.35 23.90
C LEU A 246 11.62 0.70 22.64
N GLN A 247 12.05 0.24 21.46
CA GLN A 247 11.34 0.52 20.20
C GLN A 247 9.92 -0.01 20.19
N LEU A 248 9.72 -1.24 20.68
CA LEU A 248 8.40 -1.86 20.76
C LEU A 248 7.51 -1.18 21.80
N SER A 249 8.07 -0.81 22.96
CA SER A 249 7.35 -0.11 24.03
C SER A 249 6.89 1.27 23.57
N ASP A 250 7.74 2.02 22.89
CA ASP A 250 7.37 3.30 22.30
C ASP A 250 6.24 3.15 21.28
N CYS A 251 6.31 2.13 20.42
CA CYS A 251 5.23 1.84 19.47
C CYS A 251 3.90 1.57 20.20
N LEU A 252 3.93 0.76 21.27
CA LEU A 252 2.77 0.50 22.11
C LEU A 252 2.21 1.79 22.71
N HIS A 253 3.08 2.67 23.22
CA HIS A 253 2.68 3.96 23.77
C HIS A 253 2.05 4.89 22.72
N THR A 254 2.59 4.94 21.50
CA THR A 254 1.99 5.73 20.41
C THR A 254 0.55 5.32 20.15
N PHE A 255 0.26 4.01 20.04
CA PHE A 255 -1.12 3.53 19.81
C PHE A 255 -2.06 3.84 20.98
N ILE A 256 -1.59 3.68 22.23
CA ILE A 256 -2.38 4.01 23.42
C ILE A 256 -2.71 5.50 23.46
N ASN A 257 -1.74 6.37 23.17
CA ASN A 257 -1.93 7.82 23.15
C ASN A 257 -2.92 8.25 22.06
N ALA A 258 -2.95 7.54 20.92
CA ALA A 258 -3.93 7.73 19.86
C ALA A 258 -5.33 7.15 20.21
N GLY A 259 -5.49 6.49 21.36
CA GLY A 259 -6.74 5.82 21.74
C GLY A 259 -7.06 4.59 20.89
N LEU A 260 -6.06 4.04 20.19
CA LEU A 260 -6.21 2.88 19.31
C LEU A 260 -5.70 1.61 19.99
N PRO A 261 -6.28 0.44 19.65
CA PRO A 261 -5.76 -0.82 20.15
C PRO A 261 -4.36 -1.09 19.58
N THR A 262 -3.39 -1.33 20.46
CA THR A 262 -2.05 -1.75 20.04
C THR A 262 -2.12 -3.09 19.27
N PRO A 263 -1.38 -3.23 18.16
CA PRO A 263 -1.26 -4.50 17.45
C PRO A 263 -0.88 -5.65 18.39
N ILE A 264 -1.54 -6.80 18.23
CA ILE A 264 -1.30 -7.98 19.09
C ILE A 264 0.16 -8.44 18.97
N ALA A 265 0.72 -8.41 17.76
CA ALA A 265 2.09 -8.82 17.50
C ALA A 265 3.12 -8.00 18.30
N VAL A 266 2.90 -6.68 18.46
CA VAL A 266 3.79 -5.81 19.27
C VAL A 266 3.73 -6.22 20.74
N ARG A 267 2.53 -6.46 21.27
CA ARG A 267 2.34 -6.89 22.67
C ARG A 267 3.00 -8.24 22.94
N GLN A 268 2.76 -9.22 22.07
CA GLN A 268 3.37 -10.54 22.19
C GLN A 268 4.90 -10.45 22.18
N ARG A 269 5.47 -9.67 21.26
CA ARG A 269 6.91 -9.53 21.13
C ARG A 269 7.56 -8.86 22.35
N ILE A 270 6.86 -7.91 22.98
CA ILE A 270 7.28 -7.31 24.27
C ILE A 270 7.27 -8.38 25.38
N GLU A 271 6.22 -9.18 25.47
CA GLU A 271 6.11 -10.27 26.46
C GLU A 271 7.25 -11.29 26.27
N ASP A 272 7.50 -11.71 25.03
CA ASP A 272 8.55 -12.67 24.69
C ASP A 272 9.95 -12.17 25.10
N LEU A 273 10.26 -10.88 24.84
CA LEU A 273 11.53 -10.26 25.24
C LEU A 273 11.67 -10.11 26.77
N ALA A 274 10.56 -9.83 27.47
CA ALA A 274 10.57 -9.72 28.92
C ALA A 274 10.83 -11.08 29.59
N ASP A 275 10.18 -12.14 29.10
CA ASP A 275 10.39 -13.51 29.58
C ASP A 275 11.82 -13.99 29.28
N PHE A 276 12.36 -13.65 28.11
CA PHE A 276 13.75 -13.94 27.77
C PHE A 276 14.74 -13.33 28.78
N ASN A 277 14.60 -12.03 29.09
CA ASN A 277 15.47 -11.34 30.05
C ASN A 277 15.34 -11.89 31.48
N ASN A 278 14.15 -12.32 31.89
CA ASN A 278 13.93 -12.96 33.20
C ASN A 278 14.61 -14.34 33.30
N ASN A 279 14.63 -15.11 32.22
CA ASN A 279 15.29 -16.42 32.19
C ASN A 279 16.82 -16.29 32.19
N VAL A 280 17.38 -15.33 31.45
CA VAL A 280 18.84 -15.10 31.44
C VAL A 280 19.34 -14.62 32.82
N SER A 281 18.61 -13.72 33.46
CA SER A 281 18.99 -13.20 34.79
C SER A 281 18.89 -14.24 35.92
N THR A 282 18.02 -15.24 35.79
CA THR A 282 17.91 -16.34 36.77
C THR A 282 19.05 -17.34 36.61
N ASP A 283 19.43 -17.72 35.38
CA ASP A 283 20.56 -18.61 35.11
C ASP A 283 21.93 -18.02 35.55
N GLU A 284 22.12 -16.71 35.42
CA GLU A 284 23.33 -16.03 35.93
C GLU A 284 23.39 -15.96 37.46
N SER A 285 22.24 -16.01 38.14
CA SER A 285 22.17 -15.98 39.61
C SER A 285 22.40 -17.35 40.28
N ASP A 286 22.10 -18.44 39.58
CA ASP A 286 22.29 -19.82 40.06
C ASP A 286 23.71 -20.37 39.77
N SER A 287 24.54 -19.62 39.03
CA SER A 287 25.90 -20.01 38.65
C SER A 287 27.02 -19.30 39.43
N GLN A 288 26.69 -18.62 40.54
CA GLN A 288 27.63 -18.02 41.51
C GLN A 288 27.64 -18.76 42.86
#